data_AF-A0A2T1E184-F1
#
_entry.id   AF-A0A2T1E184-F1
#
_cell.length_a   1.000
_cell.length_b   1.000
_cell.length_c   1.000
_cell.angle_alpha   90.00
_cell.angle_beta   90.00
_cell.angle_gamma   90.00
#
_symmetry.space_group_name_H-M   'P 1'
#
loop_
_entity.id
_entity.type
_entity.pdbx_description
1 polymer ?
#
loop_
_entity_poly.entity_id
_entity_poly.type
_entity_poly.pdbx_seq_one_letter_code
_entity_poly.pdbx_strand_id
1 'polypeptide(L)' 'MVKSKLRQSDWNYEETVDRIEAIIDRVESGELPLEEVFEQFAVAVECLQECEGFLARGKDRMELAIELLAKEPDF' A
#
# COMPACT_ATOMS: atom_id res chain seq x y z
N MET A 1 -7.58 -24.54 23.20
CA MET A 1 -6.75 -23.36 22.85
C MET A 1 -6.79 -23.18 21.34
N VAL A 2 -7.69 -22.33 20.85
CA VAL A 2 -7.76 -21.95 19.43
C VAL A 2 -6.51 -21.11 19.15
N LYS A 3 -5.58 -21.63 18.36
CA LYS A 3 -4.37 -20.90 17.95
C LYS A 3 -4.78 -19.79 16.97
N SER A 4 -5.26 -18.67 17.51
CA SER A 4 -5.43 -17.42 16.79
C SER A 4 -4.06 -16.82 16.50
N LYS A 5 -3.45 -17.21 15.39
CA LYS A 5 -2.45 -16.40 14.71
C LYS A 5 -2.81 -16.42 13.24
N LEU A 6 -3.79 -15.58 12.90
CA LEU A 6 -3.96 -15.07 11.56
C LEU A 6 -2.58 -14.56 11.14
N ARG A 7 -1.97 -15.23 10.17
CA ARG A 7 -0.78 -14.72 9.49
C ARG A 7 -1.24 -13.49 8.72
N GLN A 8 -1.25 -12.37 9.42
CA GLN A 8 -1.27 -11.06 8.80
C GLN A 8 -0.03 -11.05 7.92
N SER A 9 -0.23 -10.88 6.61
CA SER A 9 0.85 -10.73 5.64
C SER A 9 1.91 -9.79 6.22
N ASP A 10 3.19 -10.19 6.16
CA ASP A 10 4.34 -9.41 6.67
C ASP A 10 4.55 -8.08 5.90
N TRP A 11 3.55 -7.62 5.14
CA TRP A 11 3.58 -6.43 4.31
C TRP A 11 2.97 -5.25 5.06
N ASN A 12 3.67 -4.12 5.04
CA ASN A 12 3.29 -2.88 5.70
C ASN A 12 3.22 -1.74 4.67
N TYR A 13 2.13 -0.98 4.70
CA TYR A 13 1.91 0.14 3.79
C TYR A 13 2.97 1.24 3.95
N GLU A 14 3.23 1.69 5.18
CA GLU A 14 4.15 2.80 5.43
C GLU A 14 5.59 2.41 5.08
N GLU A 15 6.02 1.18 5.39
CA GLU A 15 7.35 0.69 4.98
C GLU A 15 7.49 0.59 3.45
N THR A 16 6.38 0.30 2.75
CA THR A 16 6.36 0.26 1.28
C THR A 16 6.40 1.67 0.69
N VAL A 17 5.75 2.64 1.32
CA VAL A 17 5.85 4.07 0.97
C VAL A 17 7.28 4.57 1.17
N ASP A 18 7.91 4.31 2.32
CA ASP A 18 9.30 4.66 2.60
C ASP A 18 10.25 4.10 1.53
N ARG A 19 9.99 2.86 1.07
CA ARG A 19 10.76 2.23 -0.01
C ARG A 19 10.58 2.96 -1.35
N ILE A 20 9.37 3.39 -1.68
CA ILE A 20 9.09 4.15 -2.90
C ILE A 20 9.81 5.51 -2.85
N GLU A 21 9.75 6.21 -1.72
CA GLU A 21 10.45 7.49 -1.53
C GLU A 21 11.97 7.33 -1.70
N ALA A 22 12.56 6.29 -1.09
CA ALA A 22 13.98 6.00 -1.26
C ALA A 22 14.37 5.69 -2.72
N ILE A 23 13.48 5.03 -3.48
CA ILE A 23 13.68 4.82 -4.92
C ILE A 23 13.65 6.15 -5.68
N ILE A 24 12.69 7.03 -5.39
CA ILE A 24 12.56 8.34 -6.02
C ILE A 24 13.82 9.17 -5.77
N ASP A 25 14.25 9.29 -4.51
CA ASP A 25 15.47 10.02 -4.14
C ASP A 25 16.69 9.53 -4.92
N ARG A 26 16.82 8.21 -5.09
CA ARG A 26 17.95 7.60 -5.81
C ARG A 26 17.88 7.81 -7.31
N VAL A 27 16.69 7.85 -7.90
CA VAL A 27 16.51 8.17 -9.32
C VAL A 27 16.76 9.65 -9.57
N GLU A 28 16.28 10.53 -8.69
CA GLU A 28 16.43 11.98 -8.80
C GLU A 28 17.87 12.46 -8.55
N SER A 29 18.71 11.66 -7.86
CA SER A 29 20.14 11.97 -7.70
C SER A 29 20.87 12.06 -9.05
N GLY A 30 20.38 11.36 -10.07
CA GLY A 30 21.02 11.28 -11.39
C GLY A 30 22.32 10.47 -11.42
N GLU A 31 22.64 9.75 -10.35
CA GLU A 31 23.88 8.95 -10.23
C GLU A 31 23.73 7.52 -10.78
N LEU A 32 22.50 7.09 -11.07
CA LEU A 32 22.21 5.75 -11.58
C LEU A 32 22.50 5.63 -13.08
N PRO A 33 23.15 4.55 -13.53
CA PRO A 33 23.10 4.13 -14.93
C PRO A 33 21.66 3.95 -15.39
N LEU A 34 21.40 4.22 -16.68
CA LEU A 34 20.05 4.13 -17.25
C LEU A 34 19.40 2.76 -17.07
N GLU A 35 20.18 1.68 -17.13
CA GLU A 35 19.68 0.31 -16.87
C GLU A 35 19.17 0.16 -15.43
N GLU A 36 19.93 0.66 -14.44
CA GLU A 36 19.51 0.64 -13.04
C GLU A 36 18.27 1.51 -12.79
N VAL A 37 18.12 2.63 -13.51
CA VAL A 37 16.90 3.44 -13.43
C VAL A 37 15.66 2.64 -13.82
N PHE A 38 15.73 1.82 -14.87
CA PHE A 38 14.60 0.96 -15.27
C PHE A 38 14.29 -0.11 -14.22
N GLU A 39 15.32 -0.71 -13.61
CA GLU A 39 15.12 -1.68 -12.53
C GLU A 39 14.44 -1.04 -11.30
N GLN A 40 14.93 0.13 -10.87
CA GLN A 40 14.34 0.88 -9.76
C GLN A 40 12.89 1.26 -10.06
N PHE A 41 12.62 1.72 -11.30
CA PHE A 41 11.27 2.09 -11.72
C PHE A 41 10.31 0.88 -11.70
N ALA A 42 10.73 -0.29 -12.18
CA ALA A 42 9.91 -1.51 -12.14
C ALA A 42 9.52 -1.88 -10.70
N VAL A 43 10.49 -1.82 -9.77
CA VAL A 43 10.24 -2.05 -8.34
C VAL A 43 9.25 -1.05 -7.77
N ALA A 44 9.41 0.25 -8.08
CA ALA A 44 8.47 1.27 -7.61
C ALA A 44 7.05 1.03 -8.12
N VAL A 45 6.88 0.60 -9.37
CA VAL A 45 5.57 0.25 -9.94
C VAL A 45 4.92 -0.90 -9.18
N GLU A 46 5.67 -1.95 -8.86
CA GLU A 46 5.14 -3.07 -8.05
C GLU A 46 4.69 -2.60 -6.66
N CYS A 47 5.52 -1.81 -5.98
CA CYS A 47 5.18 -1.23 -4.67
C CYS A 47 3.93 -0.34 -4.73
N LEU A 48 3.80 0.49 -5.78
CA LEU A 48 2.61 1.33 -5.97
C LEU A 48 1.35 0.50 -6.17
N GLN A 49 1.41 -0.59 -6.92
CA GLN A 49 0.27 -1.50 -7.11
C GLN A 49 -0.18 -2.16 -5.80
N GLU A 50 0.77 -2.53 -4.93
CA GLU A 50 0.46 -3.07 -3.61
C GLU A 50 -0.25 -2.02 -2.73
N CYS A 51 0.28 -0.79 -2.73
CA CYS A 51 -0.30 0.36 -2.04
C CYS A 51 -1.72 0.67 -2.52
N GLU A 52 -1.94 0.76 -3.84
CA GLU A 52 -3.25 0.98 -4.44
C GLU A 52 -4.26 -0.10 -4.03
N GLY A 53 -3.85 -1.37 -4.09
CA GLY A 53 -4.70 -2.48 -3.67
C GLY A 53 -5.07 -2.40 -2.19
N PHE A 54 -4.16 -1.98 -1.33
CA PHE A 54 -4.44 -1.78 0.10
C PHE A 54 -5.43 -0.64 0.34
N LEU A 55 -5.20 0.51 -0.28
CA LEU A 55 -6.05 1.70 -0.15
C LEU A 55 -7.47 1.44 -0.69
N ALA A 56 -7.60 0.75 -1.82
CA ALA A 56 -8.88 0.37 -2.40
C ALA A 56 -9.70 -0.48 -1.41
N ARG A 57 -9.08 -1.52 -0.81
CA ARG A 57 -9.75 -2.35 0.22
C ARG A 57 -10.12 -1.54 1.46
N GLY A 58 -9.28 -0.58 1.86
CA GLY A 58 -9.58 0.32 2.97
C GLY A 58 -10.81 1.18 2.69
N LYS A 59 -10.86 1.77 1.49
CA LYS A 59 -11.98 2.58 1.03
C LYS A 59 -13.29 1.79 0.99
N ASP A 60 -13.30 0.60 0.39
CA ASP A 60 -14.51 -0.24 0.33
C ASP A 60 -15.07 -0.57 1.72
N ARG A 61 -14.18 -0.85 2.69
CA ARG A 61 -14.57 -1.11 4.08
C ARG A 61 -15.18 0.13 4.75
N MET A 62 -14.63 1.31 4.49
CA MET A 62 -15.17 2.55 5.01
C MET A 62 -16.53 2.87 4.41
N GLU A 63 -16.70 2.70 3.11
CA GLU A 63 -17.99 2.90 2.43
C GLU A 63 -19.07 1.99 3.01
N LEU A 64 -18.77 0.69 3.20
CA LEU A 64 -19.69 -0.24 3.84
C LEU A 64 -20.04 0.18 5.28
N ALA A 65 -19.06 0.64 6.06
CA ALA A 65 -19.30 1.08 7.44
C ALA A 65 -20.23 2.32 7.48
N ILE A 66 -20.04 3.26 6.57
CA ILE A 66 -20.90 4.45 6.42
C ILE A 66 -22.33 4.03 6.05
N GLU A 67 -22.48 3.11 5.09
CA GLU A 67 -23.80 2.60 4.71
C GLU A 67 -24.53 1.92 5.87
N LEU A 68 -23.81 1.18 6.73
CA LEU A 68 -24.40 0.51 7.88
C LEU A 68 -24.85 1.52 8.94
N LEU A 69 -24.04 2.53 9.25
CA LEU A 69 -24.40 3.61 10.17
C LEU A 69 -25.63 4.40 9.68
N ALA A 70 -25.71 4.67 8.38
CA ALA A 70 -26.85 5.37 7.79
C ALA A 70 -28.15 4.55 7.74
N LYS A 71 -28.06 3.22 7.91
CA LYS A 71 -29.22 2.30 7.92
C LYS A 71 -29.79 2.08 9.32
N GLU A 72 -29.12 2.52 10.38
CA GLU A 72 -29.74 2.55 11.72
C GLU A 72 -30.85 3.61 11.71
N PRO A 73 -32.13 3.23 11.93
CA PRO A 73 -33.20 4.20 11.99
C PRO A 73 -32.99 5.10 13.22
N ASP A 74 -33.12 6.42 13.04
CA ASP A 74 -33.28 7.36 14.16
C ASP A 74 -34.35 6.80 15.11
N PHE A 75 -33.95 6.51 16.35
CA PHE A 75 -34.83 6.02 17.42
C PHE A 75 -35.95 7.02 17.74
#